data_AF-A0AAP9SA07-F1
#
_entry.id   AF-A0AAP9SA07-F1
#
_cell.length_a   1.000
_cell.length_b   1.000
_cell.length_c   1.000
_cell.angle_alpha   90.00
_cell.angle_beta   90.00
_cell.angle_gamma   90.00
#
_symmetry.space_group_name_H-M   'P 1'
#
loop_
_entity.id
_entity.type
_entity.pdbx_description
1 polymer ?
#
loop_
_entity_poly.entity_id
_entity_poly.type
_entity_poly.pdbx_seq_one_letter_code
_entity_poly.pdbx_strand_id
1 'polypeptide(L)' 'MVNDGQGGFKTIAQYKWGEFANIPMNPDTEEIEVEWNVFPAGTHREEIWHWFEETFGVSVAEDLMGL' A
#
# COMPACT_ATOMS: atom_id res chain seq x y z
N MET A 1 -19.20 15.79 10.71
CA MET A 1 -18.04 14.94 10.38
C MET A 1 -18.30 13.62 11.06
N VAL A 2 -18.76 12.62 10.32
CA VAL A 2 -19.05 11.30 10.89
C VAL A 2 -17.72 10.68 11.31
N ASN A 3 -17.53 10.58 12.63
CA ASN A 3 -16.44 9.85 13.26
C ASN A 3 -16.89 8.40 13.37
N ASP A 4 -16.82 7.68 12.27
CA ASP A 4 -16.76 6.24 12.31
C ASP A 4 -15.28 5.95 12.58
N GLY A 5 -14.93 5.36 13.72
CA GLY A 5 -13.56 5.26 14.24
C GLY A 5 -12.51 4.56 13.34
N GLN A 6 -12.83 4.32 12.08
CA GLN A 6 -11.99 3.79 10.99
C GLN A 6 -11.51 4.87 9.99
N GLY A 7 -12.04 6.10 10.02
CA GLY A 7 -11.78 7.11 8.97
C GLY A 7 -10.33 7.61 8.87
N GLY A 8 -9.57 7.56 9.96
CA GLY A 8 -8.19 8.09 10.00
C GLY A 8 -7.14 7.17 9.37
N PHE A 9 -7.23 5.85 9.61
CA PHE A 9 -6.25 4.91 9.07
C PHE A 9 -6.48 4.61 7.59
N LYS A 10 -7.75 4.57 7.14
CA LYS A 10 -8.09 4.39 5.73
C LYS A 10 -7.58 5.53 4.85
N THR A 11 -7.62 6.77 5.33
CA THR A 11 -7.08 7.93 4.59
C THR A 11 -5.54 7.91 4.51
N ILE A 12 -4.84 7.44 5.55
CA ILE A 12 -3.39 7.27 5.51
C ILE A 12 -3.00 6.15 4.53
N ALA A 13 -3.72 5.04 4.54
CA ALA A 13 -3.51 3.93 3.59
C ALA A 13 -3.67 4.40 2.14
N GLN A 14 -4.74 5.15 1.84
CA GLN A 14 -4.97 5.71 0.50
C GLN A 14 -3.85 6.67 0.05
N TYR A 15 -3.38 7.53 0.96
CA TYR A 15 -2.27 8.43 0.65
C TYR A 15 -1.00 7.64 0.31
N LYS A 16 -0.62 6.68 1.15
CA LYS A 16 0.56 5.83 0.91
C LYS A 16 0.40 4.94 -0.32
N TRP A 17 -0.80 4.47 -0.62
CA TRP A 17 -1.08 3.71 -1.84
C TRP A 17 -0.83 4.57 -3.09
N GLY A 18 -1.22 5.85 -3.04
CA GLY A 18 -0.88 6.82 -4.08
C GLY A 18 0.63 7.06 -4.22
N GLU A 19 1.38 7.13 -3.12
CA GLU A 19 2.85 7.20 -3.18
C GLU A 19 3.45 5.94 -3.80
N PHE A 20 3.00 4.76 -3.36
CA PHE A 20 3.45 3.46 -3.84
C PHE A 20 3.21 3.27 -5.34
N ALA A 21 2.08 3.76 -5.87
CA ALA A 21 1.76 3.70 -7.30
C ALA A 21 2.76 4.46 -8.20
N ASN A 22 3.56 5.37 -7.64
CA ASN A 22 4.60 6.11 -8.38
C ASN A 22 6.00 5.46 -8.26
N ILE A 23 6.13 4.37 -7.50
CA ILE A 23 7.41 3.68 -7.30
C ILE A 23 7.71 2.81 -8.51
N PRO A 24 8.90 2.97 -9.14
CA PRO A 24 9.33 2.09 -10.22
C PRO A 24 9.33 0.63 -9.76
N MET A 25 8.70 -0.23 -10.55
CA MET A 25 8.52 -1.64 -10.28
C MET A 25 8.89 -2.44 -11.51
N ASN A 26 9.64 -3.52 -11.30
CA ASN A 26 10.00 -4.43 -12.36
C ASN A 26 8.75 -5.24 -12.78
N PRO A 27 8.31 -5.19 -14.05
CA PRO A 27 7.10 -5.88 -14.49
C PRO A 27 7.24 -7.42 -14.56
N ASP A 28 8.47 -7.95 -14.61
CA ASP A 28 8.73 -9.39 -14.69
C ASP A 28 8.82 -10.04 -13.30
N THR A 29 9.39 -9.31 -12.32
CA THR A 29 9.58 -9.81 -10.95
C THR A 29 8.60 -9.24 -9.95
N GLU A 30 7.85 -8.20 -10.32
CA GLU A 30 6.90 -7.47 -9.46
C GLU A 30 7.53 -6.89 -8.19
N GLU A 31 8.84 -6.65 -8.22
CA GLU A 31 9.63 -6.06 -7.14
C GLU A 31 9.82 -4.55 -7.35
N ILE A 32 9.85 -3.79 -6.26
CA ILE A 32 10.20 -2.35 -6.32
C ILE A 32 11.67 -2.17 -6.68
N GLU A 33 11.98 -1.25 -7.59
CA GLU A 33 13.36 -1.01 -8.05
C GLU A 33 14.13 -0.05 -7.14
N VAL A 34 13.42 0.65 -6.26
CA VAL A 34 13.98 1.63 -5.31
C VAL A 34 13.43 1.38 -3.91
N GLU A 35 14.15 1.86 -2.90
CA GLU A 35 13.67 1.84 -1.53
C GLU A 35 12.40 2.69 -1.39
N TRP A 36 11.40 2.15 -0.72
CA TRP A 36 10.19 2.88 -0.38
C TRP A 36 9.76 2.59 1.06
N ASN A 37 9.61 3.64 1.86
CA ASN A 37 9.21 3.56 3.26
C ASN A 37 10.21 2.76 4.11
N VAL A 38 9.89 1.51 4.45
CA VAL A 38 10.76 0.58 5.20
C VAL A 38 11.24 -0.59 4.33
N PHE A 39 10.84 -0.61 3.06
CA PHE A 39 11.08 -1.70 2.13
C PHE A 39 12.28 -1.36 1.23
N PRO A 40 13.34 -2.18 1.23
CA PRO A 40 14.46 -2.00 0.33
C PRO A 40 14.06 -2.29 -1.13
N ALA A 41 14.87 -1.81 -2.07
CA ALA A 41 14.78 -2.25 -3.47
C ALA A 41 14.89 -3.78 -3.56
N GLY A 42 14.09 -4.39 -4.44
CA GLY A 42 13.93 -5.84 -4.55
C GLY A 42 12.81 -6.42 -3.69
N THR A 43 12.06 -5.60 -2.95
CA THR A 43 10.89 -6.08 -2.19
C THR A 43 9.72 -6.35 -3.14
N HIS A 44 9.12 -7.53 -3.03
CA HIS A 44 7.96 -7.92 -3.83
C HIS A 44 6.71 -7.11 -3.45
N ARG A 45 5.89 -6.72 -4.43
CA ARG A 45 4.69 -5.90 -4.18
C ARG A 45 3.69 -6.54 -3.22
N GLU A 46 3.58 -7.87 -3.21
CA GLU A 46 2.66 -8.60 -2.33
C GLU A 46 3.03 -8.44 -0.85
N GLU A 47 4.32 -8.37 -0.50
CA GLU A 47 4.75 -8.10 0.88
C GLU A 47 4.30 -6.70 1.33
N ILE A 48 4.39 -5.73 0.42
CA ILE A 48 3.93 -4.37 0.65
C ILE A 48 2.41 -4.33 0.80
N TRP A 49 1.68 -5.13 0.02
CA TRP A 49 0.22 -5.26 0.13
C TRP A 49 -0.19 -5.82 1.48
N HIS A 50 0.40 -6.93 1.91
CA HIS A 50 0.13 -7.49 3.24
C HIS A 50 0.43 -6.49 4.34
N TRP A 51 1.50 -5.70 4.21
CA TRP A 51 1.79 -4.62 5.14
C TRP A 51 0.69 -3.55 5.21
N PHE A 52 0.06 -3.18 4.07
CA PHE A 52 -1.08 -2.27 4.09
C PHE A 52 -2.25 -2.85 4.89
N GLU A 53 -2.56 -4.13 4.67
CA GLU A 53 -3.69 -4.81 5.33
C GLU A 53 -3.46 -4.95 6.84
N GLU A 54 -2.25 -5.36 7.24
CA GLU A 54 -1.88 -5.54 8.64
C GLU A 54 -1.73 -4.20 9.39
N THR A 55 -1.14 -3.19 8.75
CA THR A 55 -0.81 -1.90 9.40
C THR A 55 -2.03 -0.99 9.52
N PHE A 56 -2.89 -0.96 8.49
CA PHE A 56 -4.03 -0.03 8.44
C PHE A 56 -5.37 -0.72 8.66
N GLY A 57 -5.42 -2.06 8.68
CA GLY A 57 -6.66 -2.81 8.81
C GLY A 57 -7.61 -2.60 7.63
N VAL A 58 -7.06 -2.48 6.42
CA VAL A 58 -7.80 -2.29 5.16
C VAL A 58 -7.65 -3.53 4.27
N SER A 59 -8.51 -3.70 3.27
CA SER A 59 -8.27 -4.65 2.18
C SER A 59 -7.64 -3.94 1.00
N VAL A 60 -6.49 -4.40 0.50
CA VAL A 60 -5.89 -3.78 -0.70
C VAL A 60 -6.82 -3.94 -1.91
N ALA A 61 -7.43 -5.12 -2.08
CA ALA A 61 -8.33 -5.39 -3.18
C ALA A 61 -9.61 -4.53 -3.12
N GLU A 62 -10.31 -4.53 -1.98
CA GLU A 62 -11.62 -3.86 -1.86
C GLU A 62 -11.49 -2.36 -1.57
N ASP A 63 -10.58 -1.94 -0.69
CA ASP A 63 -10.50 -0.55 -0.22
C ASP A 63 -9.56 0.35 -1.03
N LEU A 64 -8.52 -0.21 -1.67
CA LEU A 64 -7.48 0.57 -2.36
C LEU A 64 -7.49 0.39 -3.89
N MET A 65 -7.72 -0.83 -4.38
CA MET A 65 -7.88 -1.10 -5.82
C MET A 65 -9.33 -0.92 -6.30
N GLY A 66 -10.32 -1.10 -5.44
CA GLY A 66 -11.73 -1.01 -5.79
C GLY A 66 -12.22 -2.18 -6.65
N LEU A 67 -11.68 -3.38 -6.42
CA LEU A 67 -12.11 -4.63 -7.06
C LEU A 67 -13.39 -5.20 -6.44
#